data_AF-A0A521X9M6-F1
#
_entry.id   AF-A0A521X9M6-F1
#
_cell.length_a   1.000
_cell.length_b   1.000
_cell.length_c   1.000
_cell.angle_alpha   90.00
_cell.angle_beta   90.00
_cell.angle_gamma   90.00
#
_symmetry.space_group_name_H-M   'P 1'
#
loop_
_entity.id
_entity.type
_entity.pdbx_description
1 polymer ?
#
loop_
_entity_poly.entity_id
_entity_poly.type
_entity_poly.pdbx_seq_one_letter_code
_entity_poly.pdbx_strand_id
1 'polypeptide(L)'
;MSEQGFTENEKKHIVSMRLNNDDRLAIQSMASRLFVRESELYRFAVNTLLNRMHKLHDLDCTGTDLLPLFIEFREELNQNLGLKKQQLFNIVNNGISHPEKFVAMSDIELLLLPQHLVRQRLLQIQNAVAFKQYDINAWLESYFVEKYGLAKNINEDIETDEAKG
;
A
#
# COMPACT_ATOMS: atom_id res chain seq x y z
N MET A 1 5.75 22.75 35.43
CA MET A 1 4.62 23.51 34.85
C MET A 1 5.07 23.89 33.46
N SER A 2 4.57 23.29 32.39
CA SER A 2 3.18 23.25 31.98
C SER A 2 2.81 21.94 31.28
N GLU A 3 1.81 21.27 31.83
CA GLU A 3 0.97 20.30 31.12
C GLU A 3 0.26 21.05 29.99
N GLN A 4 0.42 20.59 28.75
CA GLN A 4 -0.46 20.95 27.65
C GLN A 4 -1.17 19.67 27.22
N GLY A 5 -2.49 19.70 27.39
CA GLY A 5 -3.34 18.53 27.38
C GLY A 5 -3.58 17.95 25.99
N PHE A 6 -3.47 16.63 25.90
CA PHE A 6 -4.16 15.85 24.89
C PHE A 6 -5.58 15.57 25.38
N THR A 7 -6.52 16.42 25.01
CA THR A 7 -7.95 16.08 25.05
C THR A 7 -8.58 16.46 23.71
N GLU A 8 -8.35 15.63 22.70
CA GLU A 8 -9.12 15.66 21.45
C GLU A 8 -9.96 14.38 21.34
N ASN A 9 -11.25 14.53 21.67
CA ASN A 9 -12.40 13.67 21.35
C ASN A 9 -12.12 12.19 21.01
N GLU A 10 -12.08 11.32 22.03
CA GLU A 10 -12.33 9.87 21.88
C GLU A 10 -13.82 9.55 21.58
N LYS A 11 -14.48 10.35 20.74
CA LYS A 11 -15.87 10.08 20.39
C LYS A 11 -15.92 8.91 19.42
N LYS A 12 -16.51 7.81 19.86
CA LYS A 12 -16.82 6.68 18.98
C LYS A 12 -17.82 7.13 17.93
N HIS A 13 -17.43 7.02 16.66
CA HIS A 13 -18.28 7.31 15.52
C HIS A 13 -18.93 6.03 15.01
N ILE A 14 -20.22 6.08 14.69
CA ILE A 14 -20.94 4.96 14.07
C ILE A 14 -20.87 5.16 12.56
N VAL A 15 -20.40 4.13 11.86
CA VAL A 15 -20.35 4.07 10.40
C VAL A 15 -21.23 2.92 9.90
N SER A 16 -21.87 3.13 8.75
CA SER A 16 -22.64 2.09 8.04
C SER A 16 -21.85 1.64 6.82
N MET A 17 -21.59 0.34 6.71
CA MET A 17 -20.87 -0.29 5.60
C MET A 17 -21.81 -1.23 4.85
N ARG A 18 -21.77 -1.19 3.51
CA ARG A 18 -22.49 -2.15 2.67
C ARG A 18 -21.61 -3.37 2.45
N LEU A 19 -22.17 -4.53 2.74
CA LEU A 19 -21.56 -5.84 2.51
C LEU A 19 -22.54 -6.71 1.74
N ASN A 20 -22.03 -7.62 0.92
CA ASN A 20 -22.87 -8.69 0.40
C ASN A 20 -23.21 -9.65 1.56
N ASN A 21 -24.21 -10.51 1.34
CA ASN A 21 -24.67 -11.40 2.41
C ASN A 21 -23.63 -12.48 2.75
N ASP A 22 -22.83 -12.92 1.78
CA ASP A 22 -21.83 -13.98 1.98
C ASP A 22 -20.70 -13.51 2.90
N ASP A 23 -20.16 -12.30 2.66
CA ASP A 23 -19.16 -11.67 3.52
C ASP A 23 -19.70 -11.43 4.93
N ARG A 24 -20.95 -10.98 5.05
CA ARG A 24 -21.60 -10.79 6.36
C ARG A 24 -21.69 -12.12 7.13
N LEU A 25 -22.09 -13.20 6.48
CA LEU A 25 -22.17 -14.53 7.09
C LEU A 25 -20.78 -15.07 7.47
N ALA A 26 -19.77 -14.84 6.61
CA ALA A 26 -18.39 -15.24 6.89
C ALA A 26 -17.84 -14.51 8.14
N ILE A 27 -18.07 -13.20 8.25
CA ILE A 27 -17.67 -12.39 9.40
C ILE A 27 -18.37 -12.85 10.68
N GLN A 28 -19.69 -13.11 10.61
CA GLN A 28 -20.45 -13.62 11.75
C GLN A 28 -19.92 -14.98 12.26
N SER A 29 -19.64 -15.89 11.32
CA SER A 29 -19.08 -17.21 11.63
C SER A 29 -17.70 -17.09 12.28
N MET A 30 -16.85 -16.23 11.74
CA MET A 30 -15.50 -15.98 12.26
C MET A 30 -15.53 -15.37 13.66
N ALA A 31 -16.37 -14.36 13.89
CA ALA A 31 -16.54 -13.72 15.19
C ALA A 31 -17.02 -14.73 16.26
N SER A 32 -17.98 -15.59 15.90
CA SER A 32 -18.47 -16.66 16.77
C SER A 32 -17.38 -17.66 17.14
N ARG A 33 -16.56 -18.07 16.16
CA ARG A 33 -15.45 -19.01 16.36
C ARG A 33 -14.32 -18.43 17.22
N LEU A 34 -14.10 -17.12 17.12
CA LEU A 34 -13.08 -16.39 17.89
C LEU A 34 -13.61 -15.92 19.26
N PHE A 35 -14.88 -16.13 19.58
CA PHE A 35 -15.55 -15.64 20.79
C PHE A 35 -15.45 -14.11 20.99
N VAL A 36 -15.52 -13.36 19.89
CA VAL A 36 -15.47 -11.88 19.88
C VAL A 36 -16.73 -11.29 19.26
N ARG A 37 -16.98 -9.99 19.47
CA ARG A 37 -18.08 -9.29 18.81
C ARG A 37 -17.73 -9.02 17.33
N GLU A 38 -18.73 -9.03 16.45
CA GLU A 38 -18.54 -8.62 15.04
C GLU A 38 -17.91 -7.23 14.93
N SER A 39 -18.30 -6.29 15.81
CA SER A 39 -17.73 -4.93 15.86
C SER A 39 -16.26 -4.87 16.27
N GLU A 40 -15.72 -5.89 16.94
CA GLU A 40 -14.28 -6.03 17.20
C GLU A 40 -13.57 -6.49 15.93
N LEU A 41 -14.16 -7.45 15.21
CA LEU A 41 -13.61 -7.96 13.96
C LEU A 41 -13.60 -6.89 12.85
N TYR A 42 -14.66 -6.10 12.72
CA TYR A 42 -14.69 -4.96 11.79
C TYR A 42 -13.58 -3.94 12.10
N ARG A 43 -13.39 -3.57 13.36
CA ARG A 43 -12.32 -2.63 13.76
C ARG A 43 -10.94 -3.21 13.52
N PHE A 44 -10.75 -4.49 13.81
CA PHE A 44 -9.51 -5.19 13.51
C PHE A 44 -9.18 -5.15 12.01
N ALA A 45 -10.17 -5.45 11.15
CA ALA A 45 -9.98 -5.40 9.70
C ALA A 45 -9.63 -4.00 9.20
N VAL A 46 -10.35 -2.97 9.67
CA VAL A 46 -10.08 -1.56 9.32
C VAL A 46 -8.68 -1.16 9.77
N ASN A 47 -8.29 -1.44 11.02
CA ASN A 47 -6.96 -1.10 11.53
C ASN A 47 -5.86 -1.82 10.76
N THR A 48 -6.06 -3.10 10.43
CA THR A 48 -5.12 -3.88 9.63
C THR A 48 -4.93 -3.26 8.25
N LEU A 49 -6.02 -2.87 7.58
CA LEU A 49 -5.97 -2.20 6.29
C LEU A 49 -5.26 -0.83 6.39
N LEU A 50 -5.58 -0.02 7.39
CA LEU A 50 -4.97 1.30 7.57
C LEU A 50 -3.45 1.20 7.83
N ASN A 51 -3.01 0.25 8.64
CA ASN A 51 -1.59 0.02 8.90
C ASN A 51 -0.85 -0.46 7.64
N ARG A 52 -1.45 -1.39 6.89
CA ARG A 52 -0.92 -1.88 5.61
C ARG A 52 -0.80 -0.74 4.58
N MET A 53 -1.80 0.14 4.55
CA MET A 53 -1.90 1.24 3.58
C MET A 53 -1.42 2.59 4.15
N HIS A 54 -0.52 2.57 5.14
CA HIS A 54 -0.21 3.75 5.94
C HIS A 54 0.29 4.94 5.13
N LYS A 55 1.11 4.67 4.10
CA LYS A 55 1.64 5.72 3.22
C LYS A 55 0.57 6.50 2.45
N LEU A 56 -0.65 5.97 2.29
CA LEU A 56 -1.73 6.71 1.62
C LEU A 56 -2.39 7.77 2.51
N HIS A 57 -2.19 7.73 3.82
CA HIS A 57 -2.69 8.74 4.75
C HIS A 57 -1.57 9.56 5.41
N ASP A 58 -0.32 9.28 5.06
CA ASP A 58 0.83 10.13 5.36
C ASP A 58 0.97 11.19 4.26
N LEU A 59 0.84 12.47 4.63
CA LEU A 59 0.90 13.59 3.69
C LEU A 59 2.32 13.84 3.15
N ASP A 60 3.35 13.32 3.82
CA ASP A 60 4.74 13.47 3.39
C ASP A 60 5.13 12.39 2.36
N CYS A 61 4.35 11.30 2.27
CA CYS A 61 4.54 10.23 1.29
C CYS A 61 3.92 10.60 -0.07
N THR A 62 4.76 10.96 -1.04
CA THR A 62 4.32 11.28 -2.41
C THR A 62 5.25 10.70 -3.47
N GLY A 63 4.75 10.59 -4.69
CA GLY A 63 5.53 10.17 -5.84
C GLY A 63 6.13 8.77 -5.67
N THR A 64 7.44 8.70 -5.83
CA THR A 64 8.25 7.47 -5.70
C THR A 64 8.06 6.73 -4.37
N ASP A 65 7.72 7.43 -3.29
CA ASP A 65 7.53 6.83 -1.95
C ASP A 65 6.36 5.84 -1.91
N LEU A 66 5.38 6.05 -2.78
CA LEU A 66 4.15 5.27 -2.90
C LEU A 66 4.30 4.04 -3.82
N LEU A 67 5.34 3.99 -4.65
CA LEU A 67 5.55 2.89 -5.60
C LEU A 67 5.64 1.50 -4.93
N PRO A 68 6.39 1.30 -3.82
CA PRO A 68 6.45 0.00 -3.16
C PRO A 68 5.06 -0.50 -2.71
N LEU A 69 4.24 0.39 -2.16
CA LEU A 69 2.88 0.06 -1.74
C LEU A 69 2.03 -0.34 -2.95
N PHE A 70 2.06 0.42 -4.04
CA PHE A 70 1.27 0.06 -5.21
C PHE A 70 1.75 -1.20 -5.93
N ILE A 71 3.02 -1.62 -5.74
CA ILE A 71 3.50 -2.91 -6.23
C ILE A 71 3.02 -4.05 -5.34
N GLU A 72 3.17 -3.92 -4.01
CA GLU A 72 2.77 -4.92 -3.03
C GLU A 72 1.26 -5.25 -3.16
N PHE A 73 0.43 -4.21 -3.25
CA PHE A 73 -1.02 -4.34 -3.26
C PHE A 73 -1.63 -4.36 -4.66
N ARG A 74 -0.81 -4.47 -5.71
CA ARG A 74 -1.23 -4.24 -7.11
C ARG A 74 -2.46 -5.05 -7.51
N GLU A 75 -2.45 -6.35 -7.25
CA GLU A 75 -3.57 -7.24 -7.60
C GLU A 75 -4.82 -6.93 -6.78
N GLU A 76 -4.67 -6.76 -5.46
CA GLU A 76 -5.78 -6.42 -4.55
C GLU A 76 -6.46 -5.10 -4.96
N LEU A 77 -5.67 -4.07 -5.30
CA LEU A 77 -6.18 -2.75 -5.68
C LEU A 77 -6.88 -2.78 -7.03
N ASN A 78 -6.28 -3.45 -8.02
CA ASN A 78 -6.86 -3.54 -9.36
C ASN A 78 -8.18 -4.34 -9.37
N GLN A 79 -8.28 -5.37 -8.53
CA GLN A 79 -9.49 -6.19 -8.45
C GLN A 79 -10.59 -5.51 -7.63
N ASN A 80 -10.27 -4.81 -6.55
CA ASN A 80 -11.27 -4.35 -5.58
C ASN A 80 -11.63 -2.86 -5.68
N LEU A 81 -10.73 -1.99 -6.16
CA LEU A 81 -10.94 -0.53 -6.16
C LEU A 81 -11.22 0.07 -7.54
N GLY A 82 -10.99 -0.68 -8.63
CA GLY A 82 -11.29 -0.20 -10.00
C GLY A 82 -10.58 1.10 -10.38
N LEU A 83 -9.36 1.31 -9.87
CA LEU A 83 -8.59 2.54 -10.06
C LEU A 83 -8.29 2.78 -11.55
N LYS A 84 -8.59 3.99 -12.04
CA LYS A 84 -8.22 4.43 -13.39
C LYS A 84 -6.84 5.07 -13.40
N LYS A 85 -6.19 5.02 -14.57
CA LYS A 85 -4.89 5.66 -14.84
C LYS A 85 -4.76 7.08 -14.28
N GLN A 86 -5.73 7.95 -14.56
CA GLN A 86 -5.70 9.34 -14.08
C GLN A 86 -5.87 9.46 -12.57
N GLN A 87 -6.66 8.57 -11.96
CA GLN A 87 -6.83 8.55 -10.51
C GLN A 87 -5.54 8.12 -9.84
N LEU A 88 -4.91 7.04 -10.31
CA LEU A 88 -3.65 6.57 -9.76
C LEU A 88 -2.53 7.59 -9.96
N PHE A 89 -2.46 8.23 -11.14
CA PHE A 89 -1.51 9.29 -11.40
C PHE A 89 -1.67 10.46 -10.41
N ASN A 90 -2.90 10.87 -10.12
CA ASN A 90 -3.16 11.91 -9.13
C ASN A 90 -2.85 11.45 -7.70
N ILE A 91 -3.21 10.21 -7.33
CA ILE A 91 -2.88 9.67 -6.00
C ILE A 91 -1.37 9.67 -5.79
N VAL A 92 -0.60 9.26 -6.81
CA VAL A 92 0.85 9.16 -6.70
C VAL A 92 1.51 10.53 -6.78
N ASN A 93 1.14 11.39 -7.73
CA ASN A 93 1.90 12.61 -8.02
C ASN A 93 1.31 13.91 -7.43
N ASN A 94 0.16 13.87 -6.76
CA ASN A 94 -0.39 15.07 -6.15
C ASN A 94 0.43 15.50 -4.93
N GLY A 95 0.65 16.81 -4.78
CA GLY A 95 1.39 17.37 -3.64
C GLY A 95 2.92 17.23 -3.72
N ILE A 96 3.47 16.75 -4.84
CA ILE A 96 4.93 16.66 -5.02
C ILE A 96 5.57 18.05 -4.96
N SER A 97 6.43 18.24 -3.96
CA SER A 97 7.31 19.41 -3.83
C SER A 97 8.69 19.18 -4.45
N HIS A 98 9.04 17.91 -4.67
CA HIS A 98 10.35 17.40 -5.03
C HIS A 98 10.32 16.75 -6.43
N PRO A 99 10.84 17.40 -7.49
CA PRO A 99 10.75 16.91 -8.86
C PRO A 99 11.32 15.49 -9.07
N GLU A 100 12.33 15.11 -8.28
CA GLU A 100 12.96 13.79 -8.27
C GLU A 100 12.01 12.65 -7.89
N LYS A 101 10.95 12.95 -7.12
CA LYS A 101 9.92 11.99 -6.73
C LYS A 101 8.85 11.79 -7.81
N PHE A 102 8.87 12.58 -8.88
CA PHE A 102 7.83 12.52 -9.90
C PHE A 102 7.82 11.19 -10.65
N VAL A 103 6.69 10.50 -10.66
CA VAL A 103 6.53 9.23 -11.36
C VAL A 103 5.90 9.46 -12.72
N ALA A 104 6.59 9.01 -13.78
CA ALA A 104 6.10 9.13 -15.14
C ALA A 104 4.79 8.34 -15.34
N MET A 105 3.88 8.93 -16.13
CA MET A 105 2.58 8.32 -16.43
C MET A 105 2.69 6.90 -17.03
N SER A 106 3.71 6.66 -17.85
CA SER A 106 3.97 5.33 -18.43
C SER A 106 4.30 4.27 -17.39
N ASP A 107 4.89 4.65 -16.26
CA ASP A 107 5.23 3.73 -15.17
C ASP A 107 4.03 3.50 -14.26
N ILE A 108 3.21 4.54 -14.04
CA ILE A 108 1.91 4.41 -13.37
C ILE A 108 1.01 3.40 -14.09
N GLU A 109 1.03 3.38 -15.43
CA GLU A 109 0.28 2.38 -16.20
C GLU A 109 0.69 0.93 -15.89
N LEU A 110 1.98 0.67 -15.61
CA LEU A 110 2.46 -0.68 -15.29
C LEU A 110 1.81 -1.23 -14.01
N LEU A 111 1.43 -0.35 -13.08
CA LEU A 111 0.74 -0.72 -11.84
C LEU A 111 -0.71 -1.16 -12.09
N LEU A 112 -1.32 -0.78 -13.20
CA LEU A 112 -2.72 -1.09 -13.51
C LEU A 112 -2.90 -2.25 -14.50
N LEU A 113 -1.87 -2.53 -15.29
CA LEU A 113 -1.94 -3.59 -16.30
C LEU A 113 -2.04 -4.97 -15.64
N PRO A 114 -2.67 -5.98 -16.26
CA PRO A 114 -2.53 -7.38 -15.85
C PRO A 114 -1.08 -7.90 -15.94
N GLN A 115 -0.73 -8.92 -15.15
CA GLN A 115 0.63 -9.50 -15.07
C GLN A 115 1.27 -9.81 -16.43
N HIS A 116 0.54 -10.49 -17.32
CA HIS A 116 1.05 -10.87 -18.63
C HIS A 116 1.39 -9.65 -19.51
N LEU A 117 0.60 -8.57 -19.42
CA LEU A 117 0.86 -7.33 -20.15
C LEU A 117 2.02 -6.54 -19.54
N VAL A 118 2.17 -6.52 -18.21
CA VAL A 118 3.34 -5.93 -17.55
C VAL A 118 4.61 -6.62 -18.05
N ARG A 119 4.62 -7.96 -18.08
CA ARG A 119 5.77 -8.73 -18.58
C ARG A 119 6.14 -8.33 -20.00
N GLN A 120 5.17 -8.23 -20.89
CA GLN A 120 5.39 -7.82 -22.27
C GLN A 120 5.95 -6.40 -22.36
N ARG A 121 5.44 -5.47 -21.55
CA ARG A 121 5.92 -4.07 -21.50
C ARG A 121 7.34 -3.98 -20.96
N LEU A 122 7.67 -4.68 -19.89
CA LEU A 122 9.02 -4.67 -19.33
C LEU A 122 10.07 -5.23 -20.30
N LEU A 123 9.72 -6.22 -21.13
CA LEU A 123 10.60 -6.72 -22.20
C LEU A 123 10.92 -5.67 -23.28
N GLN A 124 10.06 -4.67 -23.46
CA GLN A 124 10.24 -3.60 -24.45
C GLN A 124 11.06 -2.42 -23.90
N ILE A 125 11.26 -2.37 -22.58
CA ILE A 125 12.02 -1.30 -21.91
C ILE A 125 13.46 -1.78 -21.73
N GLN A 126 14.40 -1.19 -22.48
CA GLN A 126 15.82 -1.60 -22.47
C GLN A 126 16.40 -1.68 -21.05
N ASN A 127 16.13 -0.67 -20.23
CA ASN A 127 16.64 -0.60 -18.86
C ASN A 127 15.97 -1.62 -17.91
N ALA A 128 14.76 -2.10 -18.23
CA ALA A 128 14.09 -3.09 -17.38
C ALA A 128 14.60 -4.51 -17.66
N VAL A 129 15.00 -4.82 -18.90
CA VAL A 129 15.48 -6.16 -19.28
C VAL A 129 16.73 -6.58 -18.51
N ALA A 130 17.58 -5.62 -18.15
CA ALA A 130 18.78 -5.87 -17.33
C ALA A 130 18.46 -6.46 -15.95
N PHE A 131 17.26 -6.20 -15.43
CA PHE A 131 16.80 -6.65 -14.10
C PHE A 131 15.68 -7.68 -14.19
N LYS A 132 15.61 -8.44 -15.28
CA LYS A 132 14.57 -9.43 -15.51
C LYS A 132 14.48 -10.44 -14.36
N GLN A 133 13.31 -10.54 -13.76
CA GLN A 133 13.01 -11.54 -12.73
C GLN A 133 11.92 -12.52 -13.15
N TYR A 134 11.83 -13.64 -12.42
CA TYR A 134 10.74 -14.60 -12.60
C TYR A 134 9.42 -14.02 -12.09
N ASP A 135 9.45 -13.44 -10.89
CA ASP A 135 8.34 -12.72 -10.27
C ASP A 135 8.20 -11.31 -10.86
N ILE A 136 6.96 -10.88 -11.12
CA ILE A 136 6.67 -9.62 -11.82
C ILE A 136 6.77 -8.44 -10.86
N ASN A 137 6.37 -8.60 -9.60
CA ASN A 137 6.44 -7.53 -8.60
C ASN A 137 7.90 -7.21 -8.31
N ALA A 138 8.73 -8.23 -8.08
CA ALA A 138 10.16 -8.06 -7.86
C ALA A 138 10.90 -7.49 -9.10
N TRP A 139 10.41 -7.79 -10.31
CA TRP A 139 10.91 -7.13 -11.53
C TRP A 139 10.52 -5.64 -11.58
N LEU A 140 9.27 -5.29 -11.26
CA LEU A 140 8.83 -3.89 -11.18
C LEU A 140 9.61 -3.12 -10.11
N GLU A 141 9.81 -3.70 -8.93
CA GLU A 141 10.63 -3.12 -7.87
C GLU A 141 12.04 -2.83 -8.36
N SER A 142 12.70 -3.80 -8.99
CA SER A 142 14.07 -3.61 -9.48
C SER A 142 14.14 -2.53 -10.57
N TYR A 143 13.15 -2.50 -11.47
CA TYR A 143 13.07 -1.47 -12.49
C TYR A 143 12.86 -0.07 -11.90
N PHE A 144 11.98 0.09 -10.91
CA PHE A 144 11.76 1.39 -10.27
C PHE A 144 12.89 1.80 -9.34
N VAL A 145 13.53 0.87 -8.64
CA VAL A 145 14.73 1.14 -7.84
C VAL A 145 15.82 1.74 -8.72
N GLU A 146 16.10 1.14 -9.87
CA GLU A 146 17.09 1.67 -10.80
C GLU A 146 16.65 3.01 -11.40
N LYS A 147 15.40 3.11 -11.88
CA LYS A 147 14.92 4.30 -12.59
C LYS A 147 14.83 5.54 -11.71
N TYR A 148 14.39 5.37 -10.47
CA TYR A 148 14.08 6.46 -9.55
C TYR A 148 15.08 6.57 -8.39
N GLY A 149 16.09 5.71 -8.33
CA GLY A 149 17.05 5.69 -7.22
C GLY A 149 16.41 5.40 -5.87
N LEU A 150 15.37 4.54 -5.85
CA LEU A 150 14.72 4.20 -4.58
C LEU A 150 15.75 3.55 -3.65
N ALA A 151 15.90 4.09 -2.45
CA ALA A 151 16.60 3.36 -1.40
C ALA A 151 15.87 2.02 -1.21
N LYS A 152 16.60 0.90 -1.35
CA LYS A 152 16.07 -0.36 -0.82
C LYS A 152 15.80 -0.10 0.65
N ASN A 153 14.54 -0.09 1.07
CA ASN A 153 14.19 -0.02 2.48
C ASN A 153 14.74 -1.30 3.12
N ILE A 154 15.98 -1.23 3.60
CA ILE A 154 16.48 -2.13 4.61
C ILE A 154 15.74 -1.71 5.86
N ASN A 155 14.54 -2.25 6.06
CA ASN A 155 14.05 -2.34 7.43
C ASN A 155 14.92 -3.40 8.08
N GLU A 156 15.95 -2.91 8.76
CA GLU A 156 16.66 -3.64 9.78
C GLU A 156 15.61 -4.10 10.80
N ASP A 157 15.39 -5.41 10.85
CA ASP A 157 15.07 -6.08 12.09
C ASP A 157 16.21 -5.75 13.07
N ILE A 158 16.12 -4.60 13.75
CA ILE A 158 16.84 -4.41 15.00
C ILE A 158 16.05 -5.23 16.03
N GLU A 159 16.23 -6.55 15.95
CA GLU A 159 16.04 -7.43 17.09
C GLU A 159 16.92 -6.89 18.22
N THR A 160 16.23 -6.56 19.29
CA THR A 160 16.79 -6.13 20.56
C THR A 160 17.55 -7.32 21.14
N ASP A 161 18.88 -7.27 21.11
CA ASP A 161 19.70 -8.19 21.90
C ASP A 161 20.99 -7.54 22.38
N GLU A 162 20.87 -6.68 23.40
CA GLU A 162 21.93 -6.50 24.39
C GLU A 162 21.33 -6.60 25.80
N ALA A 163 20.96 -7.82 26.16
CA ALA A 163 21.02 -8.29 27.53
C ALA A 163 22.20 -9.26 27.67
N LYS A 164 23.38 -8.74 28.07
CA LYS A 164 24.36 -9.35 28.99
C LYS A 164 25.72 -8.66 28.90
N GLY A 165 26.10 -8.01 30.00
CA GLY A 165 27.42 -7.47 30.29
C GLY A 165 27.41 -6.84 31.66
#